data_AF-A0A7W9MHH3-F1
#
_entry.id   AF-A0A7W9MHH3-F1
#
_cell.length_a   1.000
_cell.length_b   1.000
_cell.length_c   1.000
_cell.angle_alpha   90.00
_cell.angle_beta   90.00
_cell.angle_gamma   90.00
#
_symmetry.space_group_name_H-M   'P 1'
#
loop_
_entity.id
_entity.type
_entity.pdbx_description
1 polymer ?
#
loop_
_entity_poly.entity_id
_entity_poly.type
_entity_poly.pdbx_seq_one_letter_code
_entity_poly.pdbx_strand_id
1 'polypeptide(L)'
;MKMPHALGPARRRPFRFTLNDDGQPHPVENIMSVATLACGLIAFVTGLIPDAHVIASWAGAVGFAGGFLSQYVSATTPERSLNIVGMVGSFVGVALGIYHGGFLP
;
A
#
# COMPACT_ATOMS: atom_id res chain seq x y z
N MET A 1 4.03 18.73 -49.48
CA MET A 1 4.70 18.82 -48.17
C MET A 1 4.20 17.67 -47.30
N LYS A 2 4.94 16.55 -47.24
CA LYS A 2 4.57 15.33 -46.50
C LYS A 2 5.61 15.16 -45.39
N MET A 3 5.16 15.22 -44.13
CA MET A 3 5.98 14.88 -42.97
C MET A 3 5.77 13.40 -42.65
N PRO A 4 6.74 12.50 -42.88
CA PRO A 4 6.72 11.19 -42.24
C PRO A 4 7.34 11.33 -40.85
N HIS A 5 6.50 11.60 -39.83
CA HIS A 5 6.90 11.33 -38.46
C HIS A 5 6.91 9.81 -38.28
N ALA A 6 8.09 9.22 -38.49
CA ALA A 6 8.39 7.86 -38.09
C ALA A 6 8.18 7.76 -36.58
N LEU A 7 7.15 7.03 -36.16
CA LEU A 7 6.99 6.55 -34.79
C LEU A 7 8.15 5.58 -34.52
N GLY A 8 9.24 6.09 -33.96
CA GLY A 8 10.32 5.25 -33.46
C GLY A 8 9.74 4.23 -32.46
N PRO A 9 10.18 2.96 -32.48
CA PRO A 9 9.62 1.96 -31.58
C PRO A 9 9.78 2.44 -30.14
N ALA A 10 8.66 2.60 -29.44
CA ALA A 10 8.63 2.94 -28.02
C ALA A 10 9.44 1.88 -27.28
N ARG A 11 10.69 2.20 -26.94
CA ARG A 11 11.59 1.33 -26.21
C ARG A 11 10.97 1.12 -24.84
N ARG A 12 10.27 -0.01 -24.65
CA ARG A 12 9.77 -0.44 -23.35
C ARG A 12 10.96 -0.51 -22.41
N ARG A 13 11.08 0.47 -21.51
CA ARG A 13 12.06 0.38 -20.42
C ARG A 13 11.63 -0.84 -19.59
N PRO A 14 12.55 -1.76 -19.25
CA PRO A 14 12.22 -2.89 -18.41
C PRO A 14 11.68 -2.34 -17.08
N PHE A 15 10.51 -2.82 -16.66
CA PHE A 15 9.96 -2.52 -15.33
C PHE A 15 10.99 -3.00 -14.29
N ARG A 16 11.69 -2.06 -13.66
CA ARG A 16 12.46 -2.35 -12.45
C ARG A 16 11.53 -2.16 -11.27
N PHE A 17 11.35 -3.20 -10.46
CA PHE A 17 10.72 -3.10 -9.15
C PHE A 17 11.69 -2.38 -8.19
N THR A 18 11.85 -1.08 -8.39
CA THR A 18 12.48 -0.18 -7.43
C THR A 18 11.41 0.78 -6.97
N LEU A 19 11.28 0.98 -5.65
CA LEU A 19 10.43 2.04 -5.13
C LEU A 19 10.99 3.42 -5.52
N ASN A 20 12.32 3.52 -5.63
CA ASN A 20 13.03 4.72 -6.03
C ASN A 20 13.07 4.85 -7.56
N ASP A 21 11.99 5.33 -8.18
CA ASP A 21 11.92 5.58 -9.63
C ASP A 21 12.70 6.83 -10.07
N ASP A 22 12.99 7.74 -9.14
CA ASP A 22 13.75 8.98 -9.34
C ASP A 22 15.27 8.80 -9.19
N GLY A 23 15.73 7.61 -8.78
CA GLY A 23 17.14 7.26 -8.63
C GLY A 23 17.80 7.78 -7.35
N GLN A 24 17.04 8.39 -6.43
CA GLN A 24 17.53 8.81 -5.11
C GLN A 24 17.11 7.82 -4.03
N PRO A 25 17.93 7.60 -2.97
CA PRO A 25 17.54 6.73 -1.88
C PRO A 25 16.54 7.42 -0.94
N HIS A 26 15.32 6.86 -0.83
CA HIS A 26 14.26 7.28 0.10
C HIS A 26 14.00 6.21 1.18
N PRO A 27 14.93 6.01 2.14
CA PRO A 27 14.85 4.88 3.06
C PRO A 27 13.65 4.97 4.02
N VAL A 28 13.25 6.18 4.45
CA VAL A 28 12.17 6.36 5.42
C VAL A 28 10.81 6.11 4.77
N GLU A 29 10.61 6.64 3.58
CA GLU A 29 9.42 6.53 2.75
C GLU A 29 9.20 5.06 2.34
N ASN A 30 10.28 4.37 1.95
CA ASN A 30 10.24 2.96 1.62
C ASN A 30 9.87 2.10 2.83
N ILE A 31 10.42 2.37 4.02
CA ILE A 31 10.07 1.62 5.23
C ILE A 31 8.61 1.87 5.61
N MET A 32 8.14 3.12 5.58
CA MET A 32 6.75 3.45 5.89
C MET A 32 5.76 2.80 4.94
N SER A 33 6.08 2.75 3.63
CA SER A 33 5.18 2.14 2.66
C SER A 33 5.11 0.63 2.81
N VAL A 34 6.25 -0.03 2.99
CA VAL A 34 6.30 -1.48 3.26
C VAL A 34 5.60 -1.82 4.58
N ALA A 35 5.78 -1.02 5.63
CA ALA A 35 5.08 -1.19 6.90
C ALA A 35 3.56 -1.06 6.73
N THR A 36 3.10 -0.07 5.97
CA THR A 36 1.67 0.12 5.64
C THR A 36 1.10 -1.11 4.94
N LEU A 37 1.81 -1.65 3.95
CA LEU A 37 1.37 -2.87 3.25
C LEU A 37 1.34 -4.08 4.18
N ALA A 38 2.35 -4.25 5.03
CA ALA A 38 2.41 -5.34 5.98
C ALA A 38 1.25 -5.27 6.99
N CYS A 39 0.97 -4.09 7.56
CA CYS A 39 -0.19 -3.89 8.43
C CYS A 39 -1.50 -4.22 7.72
N GLY A 40 -1.67 -3.78 6.47
CA GLY A 40 -2.86 -4.08 5.68
C GLY A 40 -3.03 -5.56 5.39
N LEU A 41 -1.95 -6.27 5.08
CA LEU A 41 -1.99 -7.71 4.85
C LEU A 41 -2.32 -8.47 6.13
N ILE A 42 -1.71 -8.11 7.26
CA ILE A 42 -2.01 -8.70 8.57
C ILE A 42 -3.47 -8.49 8.91
N ALA A 43 -3.96 -7.25 8.85
CA ALA A 43 -5.34 -6.91 9.16
C ALA A 43 -6.34 -7.66 8.28
N PHE A 44 -6.05 -7.75 6.98
CA PHE A 44 -6.90 -8.47 6.04
C PHE A 44 -6.96 -9.97 6.36
N VAL A 45 -5.81 -10.61 6.55
CA VAL A 45 -5.73 -12.05 6.83
C VAL A 45 -6.38 -12.39 8.17
N THR A 46 -6.13 -11.59 9.21
CA THR A 46 -6.75 -11.80 10.53
C THR A 46 -8.23 -11.48 10.52
N GLY A 47 -8.69 -10.54 9.68
CA GLY A 47 -10.12 -10.24 9.52
C GLY A 47 -10.94 -11.41 8.99
N LEU A 48 -10.33 -12.36 8.29
CA LEU A 48 -10.99 -13.59 7.83
C LEU A 48 -11.17 -14.63 8.95
N ILE A 49 -10.57 -14.42 10.12
CA ILE A 49 -10.61 -15.33 11.27
C ILE A 49 -11.43 -14.66 12.39
N PRO A 50 -12.64 -15.16 12.71
CA PRO A 50 -13.51 -14.53 13.71
C PRO A 50 -12.83 -14.35 15.08
N ASP A 51 -12.07 -15.34 15.54
CA ASP A 51 -11.37 -15.27 16.83
C ASP A 51 -10.22 -14.23 16.86
N ALA A 52 -9.74 -13.78 15.70
CA ALA A 52 -8.66 -12.80 15.58
C ALA A 52 -9.16 -11.37 15.33
N HIS A 53 -10.47 -11.12 15.51
CA HIS A 53 -11.13 -9.84 15.25
C HIS A 53 -10.49 -8.64 15.97
N VAL A 54 -9.98 -8.82 17.19
CA VAL A 54 -9.27 -7.76 17.94
C VAL A 54 -8.02 -7.30 17.19
N ILE A 55 -7.24 -8.26 16.67
CA ILE A 55 -6.02 -7.97 15.90
C ILE A 55 -6.39 -7.33 14.57
N ALA A 56 -7.40 -7.86 13.88
CA ALA A 56 -7.89 -7.31 12.61
C ALA A 56 -8.34 -5.85 12.75
N SER A 57 -9.06 -5.55 13.83
CA SER A 57 -9.55 -4.20 14.14
C SER A 57 -8.40 -3.23 14.41
N TRP A 58 -7.48 -3.56 15.32
CA TRP A 58 -6.36 -2.67 15.66
C TRP A 58 -5.34 -2.53 14.53
N ALA A 59 -4.92 -3.64 13.93
CA ALA A 59 -3.97 -3.62 12.82
C ALA A 59 -4.56 -2.89 11.60
N GLY A 60 -5.85 -3.08 11.32
CA GLY A 60 -6.53 -2.39 10.25
C GLY A 60 -6.69 -0.90 10.51
N ALA A 61 -7.05 -0.50 11.73
CA ALA A 61 -7.16 0.92 12.10
C ALA A 61 -5.80 1.64 12.00
N VAL A 62 -4.75 1.04 12.60
CA VAL A 62 -3.39 1.60 12.58
C VAL A 62 -2.81 1.61 11.17
N GLY A 63 -2.99 0.52 10.42
CA GLY A 63 -2.52 0.42 9.03
C GLY A 63 -3.22 1.41 8.10
N PHE A 64 -4.52 1.63 8.29
CA PHE A 64 -5.27 2.58 7.47
C PHE A 64 -4.87 4.03 7.77
N ALA A 65 -4.80 4.41 9.05
CA ALA A 65 -4.34 5.75 9.45
C ALA A 65 -2.87 6.00 9.07
N GLY A 66 -2.00 5.01 9.34
CA GLY A 66 -0.59 5.05 8.97
C GLY A 66 -0.39 5.14 7.46
N GLY A 67 -1.23 4.49 6.66
CA GLY A 67 -1.19 4.58 5.22
C GLY A 67 -1.52 5.97 4.68
N PHE A 68 -2.46 6.71 5.28
CA PHE A 68 -2.68 8.11 4.92
C PHE A 68 -1.48 8.99 5.24
N LEU A 69 -0.82 8.76 6.38
CA LEU A 69 0.42 9.47 6.72
C LEU A 69 1.54 9.12 5.73
N SER A 70 1.70 7.84 5.39
CA SER A 70 2.69 7.39 4.42
C SER A 70 2.42 8.00 3.04
N GLN A 71 1.17 8.13 2.61
CA GLN A 71 0.79 8.80 1.36
C GLN A 71 1.23 10.26 1.30
N TYR A 72 1.19 10.97 2.43
CA TYR A 72 1.59 12.37 2.49
C TYR A 72 3.10 12.55 2.36
N VAL A 73 3.88 11.60 2.88
CA VAL A 73 5.35 11.66 2.89
C VAL A 73 5.96 11.05 1.62
N SER A 74 5.27 10.12 0.94
CA SER A 74 5.81 9.41 -0.22
C SER A 74 6.28 10.33 -1.36
N ALA A 75 7.52 10.09 -1.78
CA ALA A 75 8.20 10.84 -2.83
C ALA A 75 7.87 10.31 -4.23
N THR A 76 7.60 9.00 -4.33
CA THR A 76 7.50 8.32 -5.62
C THR A 76 6.12 7.74 -5.90
N THR A 77 5.82 7.48 -7.17
CA THR A 77 4.55 6.86 -7.59
C THR A 77 4.44 5.39 -7.15
N PRO A 78 5.49 4.55 -7.24
CA PRO A 78 5.44 3.18 -6.75
C PRO A 78 5.11 3.07 -5.26
N GLU A 79 5.73 3.89 -4.40
CA GLU A 79 5.41 3.93 -2.96
C GLU A 79 3.92 4.23 -2.72
N ARG A 80 3.38 5.23 -3.44
CA ARG A 80 1.97 5.60 -3.31
C ARG A 80 1.03 4.48 -3.73
N SER A 81 1.38 3.76 -4.79
CA SER A 81 0.60 2.60 -5.23
C SER A 81 0.61 1.50 -4.18
N LEU A 82 1.75 1.27 -3.52
CA LEU A 82 1.93 0.27 -2.49
C LEU A 82 1.15 0.65 -1.21
N ASN A 83 1.15 1.92 -0.83
CA ASN A 83 0.35 2.47 0.25
C ASN A 83 -1.16 2.25 0.01
N ILE A 84 -1.63 2.49 -1.22
CA ILE A 84 -3.05 2.27 -1.55
C ILE A 84 -3.44 0.81 -1.33
N VAL A 85 -2.62 -0.14 -1.78
CA VAL A 85 -2.87 -1.57 -1.57
C VAL A 85 -2.91 -1.90 -0.07
N GLY A 86 -1.95 -1.40 0.71
CA GLY A 86 -1.92 -1.57 2.16
C GLY A 86 -3.13 -0.96 2.87
N MET A 87 -3.56 0.24 2.47
CA MET A 87 -4.74 0.90 3.03
C MET A 87 -6.03 0.14 2.70
N VAL A 88 -6.19 -0.36 1.48
CA VAL A 88 -7.37 -1.16 1.11
C VAL A 88 -7.42 -2.45 1.94
N GLY A 89 -6.30 -3.16 2.07
CA GLY A 89 -6.22 -4.34 2.96
C GLY A 89 -6.55 -4.01 4.41
N SER A 90 -6.02 -2.89 4.91
CA SER A 90 -6.28 -2.40 6.26
C SER A 90 -7.76 -2.06 6.49
N PHE A 91 -8.39 -1.38 5.51
CA PHE A 91 -9.80 -1.01 5.55
C PHE A 91 -10.71 -2.24 5.58
N VAL A 92 -10.44 -3.23 4.73
CA VAL A 92 -11.21 -4.48 4.73
C VAL A 92 -10.99 -5.25 6.03
N GLY A 93 -9.74 -5.32 6.51
CA GLY A 93 -9.38 -5.96 7.77
C GLY A 93 -10.10 -5.35 8.98
N VAL A 94 -10.10 -4.02 9.13
CA VAL A 94 -10.81 -3.37 10.24
C VAL A 94 -12.33 -3.53 10.12
N ALA A 95 -12.89 -3.48 8.90
CA ALA A 95 -14.31 -3.68 8.68
C ALA A 95 -14.76 -5.09 9.09
N LEU A 96 -13.98 -6.11 8.73
CA LEU A 96 -14.22 -7.49 9.14
C LEU A 96 -14.00 -7.68 10.64
N GLY A 97 -12.96 -7.07 11.22
CA GLY A 97 -12.73 -7.11 12.66
C GLY A 97 -13.92 -6.54 13.45
N ILE A 98 -14.44 -5.38 13.02
CA ILE A 98 -15.65 -4.77 13.58
C ILE A 98 -16.87 -5.68 13.43
N TYR A 99 -17.03 -6.31 12.27
CA TYR A 99 -18.13 -7.25 12.03
C TYR A 99 -18.12 -8.45 12.98
N HIS A 100 -16.94 -8.97 13.34
CA HIS A 100 -16.80 -10.15 14.20
C HIS A 100 -16.78 -9.87 15.71
N GLY A 101 -16.67 -8.61 16.15
CA GLY A 101 -16.65 -8.25 17.58
C GLY A 101 -15.94 -6.94 17.91
N GLY A 102 -15.18 -6.38 16.97
CA GLY A 102 -14.49 -5.10 17.13
C GLY A 102 -13.15 -5.21 17.86
N PHE A 103 -12.89 -4.22 18.71
CA PHE A 103 -11.57 -3.95 19.28
C PHE A 103 -11.33 -4.61 20.65
N LEU A 104 -12.33 -5.29 21.20
CA LEU A 104 -12.31 -5.88 22.53
C LEU A 104 -12.70 -7.37 22.43
N PRO A 105 -12.11 -8.23 23.29
CA PRO A 105 -12.36 -9.67 23.28
C PRO A 105 -13.74 -10.06 23.82
#